data_AF-A0A078QXC8-F1
#
_entry.id   AF-A0A078QXC8-F1
#
_cell.length_a   1.000
_cell.length_b   1.000
_cell.length_c   1.000
_cell.angle_alpha   90.00
_cell.angle_beta   90.00
_cell.angle_gamma   90.00
#
_symmetry.space_group_name_H-M   'P 1'
#
loop_
_entity.id
_entity.type
_entity.pdbx_description
1 polymer ?
#
loop_
_entity_poly.entity_id
_entity_poly.type
_entity_poly.pdbx_seq_one_letter_code
_entity_poly.pdbx_strand_id
1 'polypeptide(L)'
;MKKILFILVVASTLTQVAYSQKAVLDITCMETLIANHKVQHTSFSKVKENEAQISLIQKQISEKMVQIEFFQSKFYNSLKSVEAIIKTGKDIIYCTDIAADIGKYQKQMVELAVGDPALLLVSAKTELELVNRTADLTQYIYQVAIVGTDVNLMDNKQRIDLLKYVINELRNMRGIAYAVCRQMKTAKRNGVLQTLAPGVFKYKDNRSKLVDDLLQNYKVKPKR
;
A
#
# COMPACT_ATOMS: atom_id res chain seq x y z
N MET A 1 -49.26 47.57 -42.00
CA MET A 1 -47.94 47.55 -42.70
C MET A 1 -46.82 48.23 -41.89
N LYS A 2 -46.99 49.47 -41.39
CA LYS A 2 -45.94 50.17 -40.60
C LYS A 2 -45.45 49.45 -39.33
N LYS A 3 -46.33 48.75 -38.60
CA LYS A 3 -45.97 48.01 -37.37
C LYS A 3 -45.12 46.75 -37.62
N ILE A 4 -45.35 46.06 -38.75
CA ILE A 4 -44.59 44.87 -39.14
C ILE A 4 -43.17 45.28 -39.56
N LEU A 5 -43.05 46.40 -40.29
CA LEU A 5 -41.77 46.96 -40.70
C LEU A 5 -40.92 47.40 -39.50
N PHE A 6 -41.55 47.95 -38.46
CA PHE A 6 -40.86 48.33 -37.23
C PHE A 6 -40.32 47.13 -36.45
N ILE A 7 -41.10 46.04 -36.35
CA ILE A 7 -40.66 44.80 -35.70
C ILE A 7 -39.47 44.18 -36.43
N LEU A 8 -39.46 44.23 -37.77
CA LEU A 8 -38.40 43.67 -38.59
C LEU A 8 -37.08 44.46 -38.46
N VAL A 9 -37.17 45.79 -38.30
CA VAL A 9 -36.01 46.67 -38.04
C VAL A 9 -35.47 46.48 -36.62
N VAL A 10 -36.34 46.31 -35.62
CA VAL A 10 -35.89 46.02 -34.24
C VAL A 10 -35.26 44.61 -34.17
N ALA A 11 -35.79 43.63 -34.89
CA ALA A 11 -35.20 42.29 -34.93
C ALA A 11 -33.80 42.26 -35.58
N SER A 12 -33.52 43.13 -36.56
CA SER A 12 -32.21 43.17 -37.22
C SER A 12 -31.13 43.90 -36.41
N THR A 13 -31.51 44.80 -35.49
CA THR A 13 -30.54 45.49 -34.61
C THR A 13 -30.17 44.65 -33.39
N LEU A 14 -31.07 43.77 -32.91
CA LEU A 14 -30.78 42.85 -31.81
C LEU A 14 -29.79 41.74 -32.18
N THR A 15 -29.73 41.30 -33.45
CA THR A 15 -28.80 40.24 -33.89
C THR A 15 -27.35 40.70 -34.00
N GLN A 16 -27.09 42.01 -34.06
CA GLN A 16 -25.72 42.54 -34.08
C GLN A 16 -25.04 42.50 -32.71
N VAL A 17 -25.81 42.47 -31.62
CA VAL A 17 -25.28 42.43 -30.24
C VAL A 17 -24.85 41.00 -29.83
N ALA A 18 -25.35 39.97 -30.53
CA ALA A 18 -25.04 38.57 -30.27
C ALA A 18 -23.62 38.14 -30.71
N TYR A 19 -22.88 38.98 -31.46
CA TYR A 19 -21.52 38.68 -31.93
C TYR A 19 -20.40 39.14 -30.97
N SER A 20 -20.73 39.50 -29.72
CA SER A 20 -19.76 40.05 -28.76
C SER A 20 -18.91 39.01 -28.00
N GLN A 21 -19.15 37.71 -28.16
CA GLN A 21 -18.30 36.67 -27.56
C GLN A 21 -17.12 36.37 -28.49
N LYS A 22 -16.05 37.16 -28.40
CA LYS A 22 -14.78 36.87 -29.10
C LYS A 22 -13.91 36.00 -28.20
N ALA A 23 -13.49 34.83 -28.69
CA ALA A 23 -12.47 34.03 -28.02
C ALA A 23 -11.15 34.82 -28.02
N VAL A 24 -10.74 35.33 -26.85
CA VAL A 24 -9.45 35.99 -26.68
C VAL A 24 -8.42 34.90 -26.44
N LEU A 25 -7.55 34.68 -27.42
CA LEU A 25 -6.40 33.81 -27.27
C LEU A 25 -5.25 34.65 -26.69
N ASP A 26 -5.09 34.61 -25.37
CA ASP A 26 -3.92 35.18 -24.71
C ASP A 26 -2.73 34.25 -24.94
N ILE A 27 -1.85 34.63 -25.87
CA ILE A 27 -0.66 33.87 -26.27
C ILE A 27 0.25 33.60 -25.06
N THR A 28 0.37 34.56 -24.14
CA THR A 28 1.25 34.42 -22.96
C THR A 28 0.68 33.42 -21.95
N CYS A 29 -0.63 33.44 -21.70
CA CYS A 29 -1.31 32.43 -20.90
C CYS A 29 -1.22 31.04 -21.55
N MET A 30 -1.34 30.97 -22.88
CA MET A 30 -1.27 29.69 -23.60
C MET A 30 0.15 29.09 -23.58
N GLU A 31 1.19 29.90 -23.74
CA GLU A 31 2.59 29.46 -23.60
C GLU A 31 2.90 28.95 -22.20
N THR A 32 2.47 29.69 -21.16
CA THR A 32 2.64 29.25 -19.76
C THR A 32 1.82 27.99 -19.45
N LEU A 33 0.62 27.84 -20.02
CA LEU A 33 -0.19 26.62 -19.92
C LEU A 33 0.50 25.43 -20.60
N ILE A 34 1.06 25.61 -21.79
CA ILE A 34 1.81 24.56 -22.51
C ILE A 34 3.06 24.16 -21.73
N ALA A 35 3.80 25.13 -21.18
CA ALA A 35 4.96 24.86 -20.34
C ALA A 35 4.59 24.08 -19.07
N ASN A 36 3.53 24.49 -18.37
CA ASN A 36 3.02 23.80 -17.19
C ASN A 36 2.50 22.39 -17.54
N HIS A 37 1.76 22.25 -18.65
CA HIS A 37 1.27 20.97 -19.13
C HIS A 37 2.42 20.02 -19.49
N LYS A 38 3.51 20.54 -20.09
CA LYS A 38 4.73 19.76 -20.36
C LYS A 38 5.37 19.25 -19.07
N VAL A 39 5.53 20.12 -18.06
CA VAL A 39 6.06 19.73 -16.74
C VAL A 39 5.15 18.71 -16.06
N GLN A 40 3.83 18.92 -16.10
CA GLN A 40 2.83 18.01 -15.55
C GLN A 40 2.86 16.64 -16.25
N HIS A 41 2.97 16.61 -17.58
CA HIS A 41 3.08 15.39 -18.36
C HIS A 41 4.35 14.60 -18.05
N THR A 42 5.50 15.28 -17.89
CA THR A 42 6.74 14.61 -17.44
C THR A 42 6.64 14.07 -16.01
N SER A 43 5.85 14.70 -15.15
CA SER A 43 5.61 14.20 -13.78
C SER A 43 4.68 12.99 -13.79
N PHE A 44 3.61 13.01 -14.60
CA PHE A 44 2.70 11.87 -14.75
C PHE A 44 3.35 10.65 -15.38
N SER A 45 4.25 10.83 -16.35
CA SER A 45 5.02 9.71 -16.93
C SER A 45 5.91 9.04 -15.88
N LYS A 46 6.60 9.80 -15.03
CA LYS A 46 7.39 9.26 -13.91
C LYS A 46 6.54 8.51 -12.89
N VAL A 47 5.37 9.05 -12.53
CA VAL A 47 4.42 8.38 -11.62
C VAL A 47 4.00 7.03 -12.21
N LYS A 48 3.61 7.02 -13.49
CA LYS A 48 3.19 5.79 -14.18
C LYS A 48 4.30 4.74 -14.26
N GLU A 49 5.53 5.18 -14.50
CA GLU A 49 6.70 4.30 -14.51
C GLU A 49 6.96 3.69 -13.13
N ASN A 50 6.90 4.50 -12.06
CA ASN A 50 7.04 4.02 -10.70
C ASN A 50 5.92 3.05 -10.29
N GLU A 51 4.68 3.28 -10.71
CA GLU A 51 3.57 2.32 -10.49
C GLU A 51 3.85 0.97 -11.15
N ALA A 52 4.37 0.98 -12.38
CA ALA A 52 4.76 -0.24 -13.07
C ALA A 52 5.91 -0.97 -12.34
N GLN A 53 6.91 -0.23 -11.86
CA GLN A 53 8.00 -0.80 -11.07
C GLN A 53 7.52 -1.40 -9.75
N ILE A 54 6.62 -0.73 -9.02
CA ILE A 54 6.02 -1.26 -7.79
C ILE A 54 5.28 -2.57 -8.08
N SER A 55 4.51 -2.64 -9.17
CA SER A 55 3.82 -3.87 -9.56
C SER A 55 4.78 -5.03 -9.83
N LEU A 56 5.91 -4.76 -10.51
CA LEU A 56 6.95 -5.76 -10.74
C LEU A 56 7.59 -6.24 -9.43
N ILE A 57 7.91 -5.31 -8.52
CA ILE A 57 8.48 -5.58 -7.20
C ILE A 57 7.53 -6.46 -6.37
N GLN A 58 6.23 -6.17 -6.36
CA GLN A 58 5.22 -6.99 -5.68
C GLN A 58 5.13 -8.41 -6.25
N LYS A 59 5.26 -8.55 -7.58
CA LYS A 59 5.32 -9.86 -8.22
C LYS A 59 6.56 -10.64 -7.81
N GLN A 60 7.73 -9.99 -7.80
CA GLN A 60 8.98 -10.61 -7.33
C GLN A 60 8.87 -11.06 -5.87
N ILE A 61 8.30 -10.24 -4.98
CA ILE A 61 8.06 -10.62 -3.58
C ILE A 61 7.17 -11.85 -3.51
N SER A 62 6.08 -11.87 -4.27
CA SER A 62 5.15 -13.00 -4.31
C SER A 62 5.82 -14.29 -4.78
N GLU A 63 6.63 -14.23 -5.84
CA GLU A 63 7.39 -15.39 -6.34
C GLU A 63 8.39 -15.93 -5.31
N LYS A 64 9.12 -15.04 -4.64
CA LYS A 64 10.06 -15.42 -3.58
C LYS A 64 9.34 -15.96 -2.35
N MET A 65 8.16 -15.42 -2.02
CA MET A 65 7.35 -15.90 -0.91
C MET A 65 6.89 -17.35 -1.12
N VAL A 66 6.49 -17.70 -2.35
CA VAL A 66 6.16 -19.10 -2.70
C VAL A 66 7.38 -20.01 -2.57
N GLN A 67 8.58 -19.53 -2.91
CA GLN A 67 9.81 -20.31 -2.71
C GLN A 67 10.08 -20.54 -1.21
N ILE A 68 9.92 -19.51 -0.38
CA ILE A 68 10.06 -19.61 1.08
C ILE A 68 9.07 -20.65 1.65
N GLU A 69 7.81 -20.61 1.22
CA GLU A 69 6.78 -21.58 1.63
C GLU A 69 7.16 -23.01 1.25
N PHE A 70 7.64 -23.23 0.02
CA PHE A 70 8.11 -24.53 -0.43
C PHE A 70 9.24 -25.07 0.45
N PHE A 71 10.25 -24.24 0.74
CA PHE A 71 11.36 -24.65 1.61
C PHE A 71 10.88 -24.96 3.04
N GLN A 72 9.99 -24.14 3.60
CA GLN A 72 9.42 -24.41 4.91
C GLN A 72 8.70 -25.76 4.97
N SER A 73 7.85 -26.06 3.99
CA SER A 73 7.13 -27.33 3.89
C SER A 73 8.09 -28.52 3.78
N LYS A 74 9.17 -28.37 2.99
CA LYS A 74 10.21 -29.41 2.88
C LYS A 74 10.94 -29.64 4.20
N PHE A 75 11.34 -28.59 4.92
CA PHE A 75 12.00 -28.72 6.21
C PHE A 75 11.07 -29.33 7.27
N TYR A 76 9.79 -29.00 7.22
CA TYR A 76 8.78 -29.57 8.09
C TYR A 76 8.64 -31.08 7.93
N ASN A 77 8.42 -31.54 6.69
CA ASN A 77 8.22 -32.95 6.40
C ASN A 77 9.45 -33.81 6.78
N SER A 78 10.62 -33.20 6.88
CA SER A 78 11.86 -33.88 7.30
C SER A 78 12.06 -33.98 8.83
N LEU A 79 11.29 -33.24 9.64
CA LEU A 79 11.36 -33.34 11.11
C LEU A 79 10.70 -34.65 11.58
N LYS A 80 11.47 -35.54 12.23
CA LYS A 80 11.00 -36.86 12.71
C LYS A 80 10.38 -36.89 14.13
N SER A 81 10.31 -35.76 14.85
CA SER A 81 9.80 -35.72 16.25
C SER A 81 8.36 -35.20 16.32
N VAL A 82 7.43 -36.06 16.76
CA VAL A 82 5.97 -35.81 16.81
C VAL A 82 5.61 -34.51 17.56
N GLU A 83 6.34 -34.13 18.60
CA GLU A 83 6.06 -32.91 19.37
C GLU A 83 6.56 -31.63 18.68
N ALA A 84 7.73 -31.69 18.04
CA ALA A 84 8.24 -30.59 17.22
C ALA A 84 7.37 -30.38 15.96
N ILE A 85 6.82 -31.44 15.39
CA ILE A 85 5.90 -31.41 14.25
C ILE A 85 4.62 -30.64 14.60
N ILE A 86 3.96 -30.92 15.74
CA ILE A 86 2.68 -30.25 16.06
C ILE A 86 2.84 -28.73 16.27
N LYS A 87 3.89 -28.30 16.97
CA LYS A 87 4.16 -26.87 17.21
C LYS A 87 4.58 -26.15 15.93
N THR A 88 5.51 -26.75 15.18
CA THR A 88 6.04 -26.18 13.93
C THR A 88 5.00 -26.16 12.82
N GLY A 89 4.07 -27.13 12.79
CA GLY A 89 2.99 -27.18 11.79
C GLY A 89 2.02 -26.00 11.91
N LYS A 90 1.69 -25.56 13.14
CA LYS A 90 0.92 -24.33 13.37
C LYS A 90 1.68 -23.09 12.92
N ASP A 91 2.99 -23.06 13.15
CA ASP A 91 3.84 -21.94 12.75
C ASP A 91 3.93 -21.81 11.21
N ILE A 92 3.81 -22.90 10.46
CA ILE A 92 3.81 -22.89 8.98
C ILE A 92 2.49 -22.36 8.42
N ILE A 93 1.35 -22.85 8.91
CA ILE A 93 0.03 -22.29 8.55
C ILE A 93 0.01 -20.79 8.87
N TYR A 94 0.62 -20.40 9.98
CA TYR A 94 0.76 -19.00 10.34
C TYR A 94 1.66 -18.23 9.37
N CYS A 95 2.70 -18.84 8.79
CA CYS A 95 3.54 -18.21 7.77
C CYS A 95 2.78 -18.00 6.46
N THR A 96 1.97 -18.96 6.02
CA THR A 96 1.12 -18.79 4.83
C THR A 96 0.11 -17.67 5.03
N ASP A 97 -0.48 -17.57 6.23
CA ASP A 97 -1.36 -16.46 6.57
C ASP A 97 -0.63 -15.10 6.60
N ILE A 98 0.60 -15.07 7.14
CA ILE A 98 1.45 -13.87 7.14
C ILE A 98 1.77 -13.44 5.70
N ALA A 99 2.13 -14.38 4.82
CA ALA A 99 2.42 -14.10 3.42
C ALA A 99 1.21 -13.49 2.71
N ALA A 100 0.02 -14.05 2.94
CA ALA A 100 -1.24 -13.51 2.42
C ALA A 100 -1.54 -12.10 2.97
N ASP A 101 -1.30 -11.86 4.26
CA ASP A 101 -1.45 -10.54 4.90
C ASP A 101 -0.49 -9.51 4.28
N ILE A 102 0.78 -9.86 4.03
CA ILE A 102 1.75 -8.98 3.38
C ILE A 102 1.24 -8.57 1.99
N GLY A 103 0.85 -9.55 1.15
CA GLY A 103 0.30 -9.27 -0.18
C GLY A 103 -0.95 -8.40 -0.14
N LYS A 104 -1.83 -8.62 0.84
CA LYS A 104 -3.01 -7.78 1.08
C LYS A 104 -2.63 -6.34 1.43
N TYR A 105 -1.65 -6.13 2.30
CA TYR A 105 -1.21 -4.78 2.67
C TYR A 105 -0.48 -4.08 1.53
N GLN A 106 0.33 -4.78 0.74
CA GLN A 106 0.98 -4.28 -0.47
C GLN A 106 -0.04 -3.77 -1.50
N LYS A 107 -1.08 -4.57 -1.77
CA LYS A 107 -2.19 -4.15 -2.63
C LYS A 107 -2.88 -2.89 -2.10
N GLN A 108 -3.19 -2.86 -0.81
CA GLN A 108 -3.80 -1.68 -0.17
C GLN A 108 -2.91 -0.44 -0.24
N MET A 109 -1.58 -0.60 -0.11
CA MET A 109 -0.65 0.53 -0.22
C MET A 109 -0.67 1.15 -1.61
N VAL A 110 -0.70 0.32 -2.67
CA VAL A 110 -0.81 0.81 -4.06
C VAL A 110 -2.14 1.50 -4.29
N GLU A 111 -3.26 0.90 -3.87
CA GLU A 111 -4.59 1.52 -3.98
C GLU A 111 -4.69 2.87 -3.26
N LEU A 112 -3.97 3.03 -2.16
CA LEU A 112 -3.92 4.29 -1.42
C LEU A 112 -3.04 5.33 -2.11
N ALA A 113 -1.93 4.90 -2.73
CA ALA A 113 -0.99 5.76 -3.44
C ALA A 113 -1.53 6.32 -4.77
N VAL A 114 -2.53 5.67 -5.39
CA VAL A 114 -3.15 6.17 -6.64
C VAL A 114 -3.63 7.60 -6.45
N GLY A 115 -3.09 8.51 -7.27
CA GLY A 115 -3.47 9.92 -7.32
C GLY A 115 -2.70 10.86 -6.38
N ASP A 116 -1.80 10.34 -5.53
CA ASP A 116 -0.95 11.17 -4.64
C ASP A 116 0.54 10.80 -4.81
N PRO A 117 1.36 11.69 -5.42
CA PRO A 117 2.77 11.40 -5.67
C PRO A 117 3.61 11.25 -4.39
N ALA A 118 3.21 11.86 -3.26
CA ALA A 118 3.93 11.73 -2.00
C ALA A 118 3.69 10.35 -1.37
N LEU A 119 2.44 9.87 -1.40
CA LEU A 119 2.09 8.52 -0.94
C LEU A 119 2.73 7.44 -1.81
N LEU A 120 2.82 7.69 -3.12
CA LEU A 120 3.50 6.78 -4.06
C LEU A 120 4.99 6.65 -3.77
N LEU A 121 5.67 7.74 -3.40
CA LEU A 121 7.09 7.66 -3.03
C LEU A 121 7.31 6.87 -1.73
N VAL A 122 6.40 7.01 -0.77
CA VAL A 122 6.43 6.22 0.48
C VAL A 122 6.17 4.73 0.19
N SER A 123 5.19 4.40 -0.66
CA SER A 123 4.93 3.02 -1.04
C SER A 123 6.13 2.42 -1.79
N ALA A 124 6.71 3.15 -2.75
CA ALA A 124 7.91 2.70 -3.48
C ALA A 124 9.08 2.36 -2.54
N LYS A 125 9.38 3.23 -1.57
CA LYS A 125 10.43 2.99 -0.57
C LYS A 125 10.15 1.75 0.29
N THR A 126 8.90 1.58 0.69
CA THR A 126 8.47 0.45 1.53
C THR A 126 8.54 -0.86 0.77
N GLU A 127 8.07 -0.88 -0.47
CA GLU A 127 8.12 -2.06 -1.33
C GLU A 127 9.57 -2.46 -1.68
N LEU A 128 10.47 -1.48 -1.84
CA LEU A 128 11.90 -1.74 -2.00
C LEU A 128 12.50 -2.40 -0.75
N GLU A 129 12.19 -1.88 0.46
CA GLU A 129 12.65 -2.51 1.70
C GLU A 129 12.12 -3.95 1.83
N LEU A 130 10.84 -4.18 1.52
CA LEU A 130 10.24 -5.51 1.55
C LEU A 130 10.88 -6.45 0.52
N VAL A 131 11.21 -5.98 -0.69
CA VAL A 131 11.94 -6.78 -1.69
C VAL A 131 13.31 -7.19 -1.16
N ASN A 132 14.07 -6.25 -0.59
CA ASN A 132 15.41 -6.52 -0.11
C ASN A 132 15.38 -7.55 1.02
N ARG A 133 14.50 -7.37 2.02
CA ARG A 133 14.31 -8.35 3.09
C ARG A 133 13.89 -9.72 2.58
N THR A 134 12.98 -9.76 1.61
CA THR A 134 12.53 -11.03 1.01
C THR A 134 13.68 -11.71 0.24
N ALA A 135 14.50 -10.94 -0.47
CA ALA A 135 15.68 -11.44 -1.19
C ALA A 135 16.75 -11.96 -0.24
N ASP A 136 17.07 -11.20 0.82
CA ASP A 136 18.02 -11.60 1.87
C ASP A 136 17.57 -12.87 2.58
N LEU A 137 16.29 -12.95 2.93
CA LEU A 137 15.69 -14.14 3.54
C LEU A 137 15.78 -15.35 2.61
N THR A 138 15.44 -15.16 1.33
CA THR A 138 15.53 -16.24 0.32
C THR A 138 16.98 -16.68 0.15
N GLN A 139 17.92 -15.75 0.07
CA GLN A 139 19.35 -16.04 -0.07
C GLN A 139 19.89 -16.78 1.15
N TYR A 140 19.49 -16.39 2.37
CA TYR A 140 19.83 -17.09 3.60
C TYR A 140 19.32 -18.53 3.57
N ILE A 141 18.05 -18.74 3.20
CA ILE A 141 17.49 -20.08 3.04
C ILE A 141 18.31 -20.88 2.04
N TYR A 142 18.63 -20.32 0.87
CA TYR A 142 19.45 -21.00 -0.14
C TYR A 142 20.85 -21.38 0.36
N GLN A 143 21.54 -20.47 1.04
CA GLN A 143 22.89 -20.71 1.57
C GLN A 143 22.89 -21.81 2.62
N VAL A 144 21.95 -21.77 3.56
CA VAL A 144 21.87 -22.75 4.64
C VAL A 144 21.34 -24.10 4.13
N ALA A 145 20.40 -24.09 3.17
CA ALA A 145 19.74 -25.28 2.68
C ALA A 145 20.49 -26.05 1.58
N ILE A 146 21.28 -25.38 0.74
CA ILE A 146 21.90 -25.98 -0.45
C ILE A 146 23.42 -26.00 -0.35
N VAL A 147 24.05 -24.93 0.15
CA VAL A 147 25.52 -24.82 0.14
C VAL A 147 26.14 -25.39 1.42
N GLY A 148 25.46 -25.26 2.57
CA GLY A 148 25.95 -25.75 3.86
C GLY A 148 25.89 -27.28 4.04
N THR A 149 24.85 -27.93 3.48
CA THR A 149 24.59 -29.38 3.50
C THR A 149 23.45 -29.68 2.52
N ASP A 150 23.34 -30.90 1.99
CA ASP A 150 22.11 -31.34 1.31
C ASP A 150 20.91 -31.15 2.27
N VAL A 151 19.74 -30.67 1.80
CA VAL A 151 18.56 -30.35 2.65
C VAL A 151 18.19 -31.50 3.62
N ASN A 152 18.51 -32.74 3.21
CA ASN A 152 18.24 -33.96 3.94
C ASN A 152 19.26 -34.27 5.07
N LEU A 153 20.46 -33.67 5.02
CA LEU A 153 21.59 -33.87 5.93
C LEU A 153 21.64 -32.87 7.10
N MET A 154 20.76 -31.87 7.12
CA MET A 154 20.67 -30.90 8.22
C MET A 154 20.25 -31.57 9.54
N ASP A 155 20.72 -31.09 10.69
CA ASP A 155 20.22 -31.58 11.98
C ASP A 155 18.82 -30.99 12.29
N ASN A 156 18.01 -31.71 13.07
CA ASN A 156 16.68 -31.25 13.50
C ASN A 156 16.75 -29.91 14.27
N LYS A 157 17.81 -29.68 15.05
CA LYS A 157 18.02 -28.39 15.73
C LYS A 157 18.22 -27.25 14.72
N GLN A 158 19.11 -27.45 13.75
CA GLN A 158 19.38 -26.47 12.70
C GLN A 158 18.13 -26.16 11.87
N ARG A 159 17.29 -27.16 11.57
CA ARG A 159 16.00 -26.96 10.88
C ARG A 159 15.03 -26.09 11.68
N ILE A 160 14.88 -26.38 12.97
CA ILE A 160 14.01 -25.62 13.85
C ILE A 160 14.50 -24.17 13.97
N ASP A 161 15.81 -23.95 14.08
CA ASP A 161 16.37 -22.61 14.20
C ASP A 161 16.24 -21.82 12.89
N LEU A 162 16.40 -22.46 11.73
CA LEU A 162 16.08 -21.86 10.42
C LEU A 162 14.61 -21.47 10.33
N LEU A 163 13.70 -22.38 10.67
CA LEU A 163 12.25 -22.10 10.64
C LEU A 163 11.88 -20.92 11.54
N LYS A 164 12.40 -20.87 12.77
CA LYS A 164 12.19 -19.74 13.69
C LYS A 164 12.68 -18.41 13.11
N TYR A 165 13.86 -18.41 12.49
CA TYR A 165 14.39 -17.22 11.85
C TYR A 165 13.47 -16.73 10.72
N VAL A 166 13.03 -17.64 9.84
CA VAL A 166 12.11 -17.31 8.74
C VAL A 166 10.79 -16.76 9.27
N ILE A 167 10.20 -17.40 10.28
CA ILE A 167 8.95 -16.93 10.92
C ILE A 167 9.13 -15.52 11.48
N ASN A 168 10.26 -15.24 12.12
CA ASN A 168 10.52 -13.94 12.72
C ASN A 168 10.65 -12.83 11.65
N GLU A 169 11.35 -13.12 10.56
CA GLU A 169 11.51 -12.13 9.47
C GLU A 169 10.19 -11.88 8.73
N LEU A 170 9.39 -12.94 8.48
CA LEU A 170 8.04 -12.81 7.93
C LEU A 170 7.14 -11.94 8.83
N ARG A 171 7.19 -12.14 10.16
CA ARG A 171 6.44 -11.30 11.11
C ARG A 171 6.88 -9.84 11.07
N ASN A 172 8.18 -9.59 10.95
CA ASN A 172 8.72 -8.24 10.84
C ASN A 172 8.24 -7.55 9.55
N MET A 173 8.34 -8.23 8.41
CA MET A 173 7.84 -7.74 7.12
C MET A 173 6.34 -7.40 7.17
N ARG A 174 5.52 -8.26 7.80
CA ARG A 174 4.09 -7.95 8.01
C ARG A 174 3.89 -6.73 8.90
N GLY A 175 4.69 -6.58 9.95
CA GLY A 175 4.66 -5.43 10.85
C GLY A 175 4.91 -4.12 10.11
N ILE A 176 5.95 -4.09 9.26
CA ILE A 176 6.29 -2.95 8.41
C ILE A 176 5.14 -2.65 7.43
N ALA A 177 4.69 -3.64 6.67
CA ALA A 177 3.63 -3.48 5.68
C ALA A 177 2.32 -2.97 6.31
N TYR A 178 1.94 -3.48 7.48
CA TYR A 178 0.77 -3.01 8.23
C TYR A 178 0.94 -1.57 8.72
N ALA A 179 2.10 -1.26 9.34
CA ALA A 179 2.37 0.05 9.91
C ALA A 179 2.34 1.14 8.82
N VAL A 180 3.01 0.91 7.70
CA VAL A 180 3.02 1.86 6.57
C VAL A 180 1.63 1.98 5.96
N CYS A 181 0.94 0.87 5.69
CA CYS A 181 -0.43 0.91 5.16
C CYS A 181 -1.37 1.72 6.08
N ARG A 182 -1.24 1.57 7.41
CA ARG A 182 -2.01 2.37 8.37
C ARG A 182 -1.64 3.84 8.33
N GLN A 183 -0.35 4.18 8.26
CA GLN A 183 0.11 5.56 8.14
C GLN A 183 -0.40 6.22 6.85
N MET A 184 -0.33 5.51 5.71
CA MET A 184 -0.86 5.98 4.43
C MET A 184 -2.37 6.22 4.48
N LYS A 185 -3.15 5.32 5.11
CA LYS A 185 -4.60 5.52 5.31
C LYS A 185 -4.90 6.78 6.10
N THR A 186 -4.13 7.03 7.16
CA THR A 186 -4.27 8.24 7.99
C THR A 186 -3.88 9.48 7.20
N ALA A 187 -2.75 9.46 6.48
CA ALA A 187 -2.29 10.58 5.65
C ALA A 187 -3.31 10.94 4.55
N LYS A 188 -3.84 9.94 3.83
CA LYS A 188 -4.87 10.14 2.80
C LYS A 188 -6.17 10.75 3.36
N ARG A 189 -6.60 10.32 4.56
CA ARG A 189 -7.81 10.84 5.22
C ARG A 189 -7.66 12.28 5.72
N ASN A 190 -6.46 12.66 6.14
CA ASN A 190 -6.22 13.98 6.71
C ASN A 190 -5.94 15.04 5.64
N GLY A 191 -5.69 14.63 4.38
CA GLY A 191 -5.29 15.53 3.30
C GLY A 191 -3.89 16.12 3.52
N VAL A 192 -3.18 16.39 2.42
CA VAL A 192 -1.87 17.06 2.43
C VAL A 192 -1.92 18.43 3.13
N LEU A 193 -3.11 19.05 3.25
CA LEU A 193 -3.31 20.35 3.90
C LEU A 193 -3.16 20.34 5.43
N GLN A 194 -3.33 19.20 6.11
CA GLN A 194 -3.22 19.14 7.58
C GLN A 194 -1.82 18.75 8.07
N THR A 195 -0.91 18.35 7.17
CA THR A 195 0.48 17.96 7.52
C THR A 195 1.47 19.13 7.58
N LEU A 196 1.02 20.36 7.27
CA LEU A 196 1.82 21.59 7.41
C LEU A 196 1.53 22.40 8.68
N ALA A 197 0.52 22.04 9.49
CA ALA A 197 0.22 22.71 10.76
C ALA A 197 0.51 21.79 11.96
N PRO A 198 1.72 21.83 12.54
CA PRO A 198 2.02 21.05 13.74
C PRO A 198 1.23 21.65 14.92
N GLY A 199 0.39 20.84 15.58
CA GLY A 199 -0.23 21.22 16.86
C GLY A 199 -1.77 21.18 16.96
N VAL A 200 -2.50 20.89 15.87
CA VAL A 200 -3.99 20.85 15.89
C VAL A 200 -4.58 19.43 15.91
N PHE A 201 -3.78 18.40 16.23
CA PHE A 201 -4.32 17.08 16.57
C PHE A 201 -4.85 17.06 18.00
N LYS A 202 -6.11 17.45 18.19
CA LYS A 202 -6.87 16.96 19.35
C LYS A 202 -7.32 15.53 19.05
N TYR A 203 -6.55 14.55 19.51
CA TYR A 203 -7.07 13.17 19.60
C TYR A 203 -8.35 13.22 20.43
N LYS A 204 -9.47 12.77 19.87
CA LYS A 204 -10.69 12.59 20.65
C LYS A 204 -10.41 11.43 21.62
N ASP A 205 -10.13 11.77 22.88
CA ASP A 205 -9.88 10.78 23.92
C ASP A 205 -11.18 9.99 24.17
N ASN A 206 -11.22 8.77 23.64
CA ASN A 206 -12.33 7.83 23.84
C ASN A 206 -12.06 6.86 25.00
N ARG A 207 -11.01 7.07 25.80
CA ARG A 207 -10.69 6.16 26.92
C ARG A 207 -11.80 6.12 27.96
N SER A 208 -12.44 7.26 28.24
CA SER A 208 -13.60 7.31 29.15
C SER A 208 -14.75 6.41 28.65
N LYS A 209 -15.11 6.53 27.37
CA LYS A 209 -16.13 5.66 26.75
C LYS A 209 -15.75 4.19 26.77
N LEU A 210 -14.47 3.86 26.55
CA LEU A 210 -13.99 2.47 26.62
C LEU A 210 -14.10 1.91 28.05
N VAL A 211 -13.76 2.71 29.05
CA VAL A 211 -13.89 2.33 30.47
C VAL A 211 -15.35 2.17 30.85
N ASP A 212 -16.23 3.09 30.43
CA ASP A 212 -17.66 3.00 30.70
C ASP A 212 -18.28 1.75 30.06
N ASP A 213 -17.91 1.45 28.82
CA ASP A 213 -18.38 0.26 28.09
C ASP A 213 -17.86 -1.04 28.74
N LEU A 214 -16.62 -1.06 29.23
CA LEU A 214 -16.07 -2.18 30.01
C LEU A 214 -16.77 -2.35 31.35
N LEU A 215 -17.03 -1.26 32.07
CA LEU A 215 -17.73 -1.28 33.36
C LEU A 215 -19.19 -1.70 33.18
N GLN A 216 -19.84 -1.30 32.09
CA GLN A 216 -21.19 -1.68 31.77
C GLN A 216 -21.26 -3.17 31.37
N ASN A 217 -20.34 -3.64 30.54
CA ASN A 217 -20.23 -5.06 30.19
C ASN A 217 -19.85 -5.96 31.39
N TYR A 218 -19.08 -5.44 32.36
CA TYR A 218 -18.75 -6.15 33.60
C TYR A 218 -19.95 -6.21 34.56
N LYS A 219 -20.71 -5.12 34.70
CA LYS A 219 -21.91 -5.07 35.57
C LYS A 219 -23.05 -5.96 35.07
N VAL A 220 -23.11 -6.28 33.78
CA VAL A 220 -24.21 -7.03 33.16
C VAL A 220 -24.02 -8.56 33.17
N LYS A 221 -22.90 -9.09 33.71
CA LYS A 221 -22.75 -10.54 33.95
C LYS A 221 -22.95 -10.90 35.43
N PRO A 222 -24.18 -11.07 35.94
CA PRO A 222 -24.37 -11.90 37.12
C PRO A 222 -23.96 -13.33 36.74
N LYS A 223 -23.04 -13.92 37.51
CA LYS A 223 -22.62 -15.32 37.38
C LYS A 223 -23.87 -16.20 37.33
N ARG A 224 -24.05 -16.93 36.23
CA ARG A 224 -24.76 -18.22 36.21
C ARG A 224 -23.72 -19.31 36.33
#